data_AF-A0A819S5H8-F1
#
_entry.id   AF-A0A819S5H8-F1
#
_cell.length_a   1.000
_cell.length_b   1.000
_cell.length_c   1.000
_cell.angle_alpha   90.00
_cell.angle_beta   90.00
_cell.angle_gamma   90.00
#
_symmetry.space_group_name_H-M   'P 1'
#
loop_
_entity.id
_entity.type
_entity.pdbx_description
1 polymer ?
#
loop_
_entity_poly.entity_id
_entity_poly.type
_entity_poly.pdbx_seq_one_letter_code
_entity_poly.pdbx_strand_id
1 'polypeptide(L)'
;AKINDTSNIRQLILHEIKTKHIISKDHFTNLKSLEIWKISDDITYDQLNRFLNISSIKNIVFRSRINSNLFYDILKYNTTQISIEIDYNYLIKILRSTTYYNRRQIIIELKKIKQLEIDSWRVEGLTKKQIRKICYLFSNIEQLIIKRAFRSKKLIPLLICKLKYLSFLSIHYLESAPITEISNSNFRQWLIDQSRTKLNENNFICKWSERQFYIWID
;
A
#
# COMPACT_ATOMS: atom_id res chain seq x y z
N ALA A 1 7.33 16.01 26.69
CA ALA A 1 6.57 17.22 27.08
C ALA A 1 5.16 16.78 27.42
N LYS A 2 4.56 17.22 28.53
CA LYS A 2 3.12 17.05 28.76
C LYS A 2 2.40 17.95 27.77
N ILE A 3 1.82 17.35 26.72
CA ILE A 3 1.05 18.08 25.72
C ILE A 3 -0.33 18.31 26.34
N ASN A 4 -0.53 19.45 26.99
CA ASN A 4 -1.77 19.75 27.71
C ASN A 4 -2.97 20.05 26.78
N ASP A 5 -2.79 20.04 25.45
CA ASP A 5 -3.89 20.23 24.50
C ASP A 5 -3.70 19.40 23.23
N THR A 6 -3.88 18.08 23.35
CA THR A 6 -3.83 17.13 22.21
C THR A 6 -5.10 17.17 21.35
N SER A 7 -6.15 17.86 21.79
CA SER A 7 -7.48 17.87 21.16
C SER A 7 -7.50 18.47 19.75
N ASN A 8 -6.54 19.36 19.46
CA ASN A 8 -6.37 20.04 18.18
C ASN A 8 -5.48 19.28 17.18
N ILE A 9 -4.82 18.20 17.61
CA ILE A 9 -3.91 17.44 16.75
C ILE A 9 -4.74 16.57 15.81
N ARG A 10 -4.75 16.92 14.52
CA ARG A 10 -5.49 16.19 13.47
C ARG A 10 -4.63 15.16 12.73
N GLN A 11 -3.31 15.34 12.76
CA GLN A 11 -2.35 14.47 12.11
C GLN A 11 -1.19 14.18 13.07
N LEU A 12 -0.80 12.92 13.14
CA LEU A 12 0.30 12.48 13.98
C LEU A 12 1.26 11.61 13.18
N ILE A 13 2.55 11.92 13.25
CA ILE A 13 3.62 11.11 12.67
C ILE A 13 4.44 10.53 13.83
N LEU A 14 4.45 9.21 13.92
CA LEU A 14 5.16 8.46 14.95
C LEU A 14 6.36 7.77 14.31
N HIS A 15 7.54 8.35 14.52
CA HIS A 15 8.79 7.80 14.00
C HIS A 15 9.16 6.46 14.64
N GLU A 16 8.95 6.32 15.96
CA GLU A 16 9.17 5.06 16.67
C GLU A 16 8.28 4.97 17.91
N ILE A 17 7.49 3.89 18.01
CA ILE A 17 6.67 3.58 19.18
C ILE A 17 7.21 2.34 19.87
N LYS A 18 7.52 2.46 21.16
CA LYS A 18 7.91 1.36 22.05
C LYS A 18 6.86 1.22 23.14
N THR A 19 6.72 0.04 23.72
CA THR A 19 5.75 -0.23 24.79
C THR A 19 5.90 0.74 25.97
N LYS A 20 7.14 1.11 26.32
CA LYS A 20 7.43 2.13 27.34
C LYS A 20 6.91 3.54 27.03
N HIS A 21 6.58 3.85 25.77
CA HIS A 21 5.99 5.13 25.37
C HIS A 21 4.46 5.14 25.55
N ILE A 22 3.84 3.95 25.66
CA ILE A 22 2.40 3.79 25.84
C ILE A 22 2.09 3.78 27.34
N ILE A 23 2.23 4.93 27.99
CA ILE A 23 2.01 5.08 29.43
C ILE A 23 0.57 5.56 29.68
N SER A 24 -0.38 4.68 29.34
CA SER A 24 -1.80 4.61 29.76
C SER A 24 -2.70 5.85 29.91
N LYS A 25 -2.33 7.10 29.59
CA LYS A 25 -3.22 8.26 29.83
C LYS A 25 -3.29 9.35 28.75
N ASP A 26 -2.44 9.31 27.74
CA ASP A 26 -2.50 10.33 26.68
C ASP A 26 -3.44 9.85 25.58
N HIS A 27 -4.65 10.44 25.53
CA HIS A 27 -5.56 10.26 24.42
C HIS A 27 -5.35 11.38 23.40
N PHE A 28 -4.90 11.00 22.21
CA PHE A 28 -5.10 11.85 21.04
C PHE A 28 -6.53 11.64 20.55
N THR A 29 -7.46 12.43 21.07
CA THR A 29 -8.85 12.45 20.59
C THR A 29 -8.92 13.38 19.37
N ASN A 30 -9.59 12.95 18.29
CA ASN A 30 -9.75 13.68 17.02
C ASN A 30 -8.62 13.54 15.96
N LEU A 31 -7.77 12.52 16.06
CA LEU A 31 -6.84 12.20 14.98
C LEU A 31 -7.62 11.80 13.71
N LYS A 32 -7.37 12.52 12.62
CA LYS A 32 -7.87 12.18 11.28
C LYS A 32 -6.85 11.34 10.52
N SER A 33 -5.57 11.57 10.76
CA SER A 33 -4.47 10.88 10.08
C SER A 33 -3.38 10.44 11.05
N LEU A 34 -2.87 9.23 10.83
CA LEU A 34 -1.77 8.64 11.57
C LEU A 34 -0.76 8.06 10.60
N GLU A 35 0.51 8.39 10.79
CA GLU A 35 1.62 7.79 10.08
C GLU A 35 2.58 7.12 11.08
N ILE A 36 2.90 5.85 10.87
CA ILE A 36 3.78 5.06 11.75
C ILE A 36 4.97 4.54 10.96
N TRP A 37 6.18 4.92 11.35
CA TRP A 37 7.43 4.52 10.69
C TRP A 37 8.14 3.37 11.37
N LYS A 38 7.86 3.13 12.65
CA LYS A 38 8.38 1.99 13.38
C LYS A 38 7.52 1.73 14.60
N ILE A 39 7.16 0.47 14.80
CA ILE A 39 6.40 0.01 15.95
C ILE A 39 7.06 -1.25 16.51
N SER A 40 7.16 -1.33 17.83
CA SER A 40 7.72 -2.49 18.51
C SER A 40 6.80 -3.71 18.35
N ASP A 41 7.38 -4.89 18.16
CA ASP A 41 6.64 -6.12 17.85
C ASP A 41 5.76 -6.64 19.01
N ASP A 42 6.00 -6.15 20.23
CA ASP A 42 5.27 -6.46 21.46
C ASP A 42 4.06 -5.55 21.71
N ILE A 43 3.86 -4.50 20.91
CA ILE A 43 2.70 -3.63 21.03
C ILE A 43 1.46 -4.35 20.50
N THR A 44 0.41 -4.41 21.33
CA THR A 44 -0.89 -4.97 20.95
C THR A 44 -1.83 -3.91 20.39
N TYR A 45 -2.87 -4.37 19.68
CA TYR A 45 -3.92 -3.48 19.19
C TYR A 45 -4.56 -2.67 20.31
N ASP A 46 -4.89 -3.31 21.45
CA ASP A 46 -5.53 -2.64 22.57
C ASP A 46 -4.66 -1.55 23.19
N GLN A 47 -3.34 -1.80 23.30
CA GLN A 47 -2.40 -0.78 23.78
C GLN A 47 -2.37 0.42 22.83
N LEU A 48 -2.26 0.17 21.52
CA LEU A 48 -2.23 1.23 20.52
C LEU A 48 -3.57 1.99 20.44
N ASN A 49 -4.69 1.28 20.54
CA ASN A 49 -6.03 1.87 20.51
C ASN A 49 -6.30 2.72 21.75
N ARG A 50 -5.85 2.30 22.94
CA ARG A 50 -5.93 3.13 24.15
C ARG A 50 -5.13 4.43 24.01
N PHE A 51 -3.99 4.38 23.33
CA PHE A 51 -3.13 5.54 23.13
C PHE A 51 -3.65 6.53 22.06
N LEU A 52 -4.13 6.03 20.92
CA LEU A 52 -4.43 6.87 19.74
C LEU A 52 -5.90 6.90 19.34
N ASN A 53 -6.76 6.11 20.00
CA ASN A 53 -8.11 5.80 19.52
C ASN A 53 -8.09 5.39 18.04
N ILE A 54 -7.18 4.46 17.70
CA ILE A 54 -6.82 4.14 16.32
C ILE A 54 -8.03 3.74 15.47
N SER A 55 -9.03 3.07 16.06
CA SER A 55 -10.28 2.67 15.40
C SER A 55 -11.07 3.83 14.78
N SER A 56 -10.86 5.06 15.27
CA SER A 56 -11.54 6.27 14.79
C SER A 56 -10.78 7.01 13.67
N ILE A 57 -9.52 6.63 13.41
CA ILE A 57 -8.64 7.33 12.50
C ILE A 57 -8.98 6.99 11.06
N LYS A 58 -9.20 8.02 10.23
CA LYS A 58 -9.64 7.85 8.84
C LYS A 58 -8.55 7.40 7.89
N ASN A 59 -7.33 7.90 8.11
CA ASN A 59 -6.20 7.66 7.24
C ASN A 59 -5.04 7.13 8.07
N ILE A 60 -4.74 5.85 7.92
CA ILE A 60 -3.59 5.23 8.59
C ILE A 60 -2.57 4.89 7.51
N VAL A 61 -1.34 5.36 7.70
CA VAL A 61 -0.17 5.09 6.86
C VAL A 61 0.86 4.34 7.68
N PHE A 62 1.19 3.12 7.25
CA PHE A 62 2.33 2.40 7.81
C PHE A 62 3.50 2.46 6.86
N ARG A 63 4.70 2.79 7.34
CA ARG A 63 5.94 2.80 6.54
C ARG A 63 6.97 1.77 6.99
N SER A 64 6.52 0.75 7.71
CA SER A 64 7.39 -0.16 8.45
C SER A 64 6.88 -1.58 8.44
N ARG A 65 7.75 -2.51 8.84
CA ARG A 65 7.31 -3.82 9.30
C ARG A 65 6.45 -3.63 10.54
N ILE A 66 5.33 -4.33 10.57
CA ILE A 66 4.42 -4.42 11.71
C ILE A 66 4.30 -5.90 12.03
N ASN A 67 4.22 -6.26 13.30
CA ASN A 67 3.81 -7.58 13.70
C ASN A 67 2.51 -7.97 12.98
N SER A 68 2.46 -9.15 12.37
CA SER A 68 1.30 -9.63 11.60
C SER A 68 -0.01 -9.57 12.39
N ASN A 69 0.02 -9.91 13.69
CA ASN A 69 -1.18 -9.89 14.54
C ASN A 69 -1.72 -8.47 14.65
N LEU A 70 -0.85 -7.51 15.01
CA LEU A 70 -1.22 -6.11 15.08
C LEU A 70 -1.72 -5.58 13.73
N PHE A 71 -1.05 -5.93 12.63
CA PHE A 71 -1.48 -5.53 11.29
C PHE A 71 -2.91 -6.02 10.99
N TYR A 72 -3.20 -7.29 11.21
CA TYR A 72 -4.54 -7.84 10.94
C TYR A 72 -5.58 -7.33 11.93
N ASP A 73 -5.25 -7.10 13.20
CA ASP A 73 -6.16 -6.49 14.17
C ASP A 73 -6.52 -5.06 13.77
N ILE A 74 -5.54 -4.27 13.33
CA ILE A 74 -5.78 -2.91 12.83
C ILE A 74 -6.72 -2.96 11.63
N LEU A 75 -6.49 -3.84 10.66
CA LEU A 75 -7.41 -3.98 9.53
C LEU A 75 -8.81 -4.40 10.00
N LYS A 76 -8.91 -5.37 10.92
CA LYS A 76 -10.16 -5.91 11.46
C LYS A 76 -11.03 -4.84 12.11
N TYR A 77 -10.45 -4.05 12.99
CA TYR A 77 -11.19 -3.11 13.84
C TYR A 77 -11.30 -1.70 13.26
N ASN A 78 -10.53 -1.36 12.22
CA ASN A 78 -10.74 -0.11 11.49
C ASN A 78 -11.77 -0.28 10.38
N THR A 79 -12.67 0.70 10.27
CA THR A 79 -13.68 0.80 9.21
C THR A 79 -13.26 1.72 8.08
N THR A 80 -12.05 2.28 8.17
CA THR A 80 -11.60 3.44 7.39
C THR A 80 -10.66 3.04 6.25
N GLN A 81 -10.23 4.04 5.48
CA GLN A 81 -9.32 3.84 4.34
C GLN A 81 -7.89 3.68 4.87
N ILE A 82 -7.27 2.55 4.52
CA ILE A 82 -5.92 2.24 4.99
C ILE A 82 -4.95 2.33 3.82
N SER A 83 -3.85 3.03 4.06
CA SER A 83 -2.72 3.14 3.14
C SER A 83 -1.52 2.44 3.76
N ILE A 84 -0.82 1.62 2.99
CA ILE A 84 0.34 0.89 3.51
C ILE A 84 1.53 1.06 2.59
N GLU A 85 2.68 1.38 3.17
CA GLU A 85 4.01 1.27 2.58
C GLU A 85 4.72 0.10 3.28
N ILE A 86 4.99 -0.96 2.51
CA ILE A 86 5.58 -2.19 3.02
C ILE A 86 6.78 -2.59 2.19
N ASP A 87 7.76 -3.21 2.83
CA ASP A 87 8.86 -3.82 2.08
C ASP A 87 8.42 -5.09 1.35
N TYR A 88 9.16 -5.45 0.30
CA TYR A 88 8.92 -6.65 -0.50
C TYR A 88 8.85 -7.93 0.33
N ASN A 89 9.72 -8.09 1.34
CA ASN A 89 9.74 -9.32 2.14
C ASN A 89 8.45 -9.46 2.95
N TYR A 90 7.94 -8.35 3.50
CA TYR A 90 6.69 -8.31 4.23
C TYR A 90 5.50 -8.58 3.32
N LEU A 91 5.49 -8.01 2.10
CA LEU A 91 4.51 -8.37 1.09
C LEU A 91 4.51 -9.88 0.82
N ILE A 92 5.68 -10.50 0.62
CA ILE A 92 5.76 -11.95 0.39
C ILE A 92 5.23 -12.74 1.58
N LYS A 93 5.46 -12.28 2.83
CA LYS A 93 4.85 -12.90 4.02
C LYS A 93 3.32 -12.85 3.93
N ILE A 94 2.72 -11.71 3.60
CA ILE A 94 1.25 -11.58 3.40
C ILE A 94 0.76 -12.50 2.28
N LEU A 95 1.43 -12.49 1.12
CA LEU A 95 1.06 -13.33 -0.03
C LEU A 95 1.16 -14.84 0.27
N ARG A 96 1.94 -15.23 1.28
CA ARG A 96 2.09 -16.61 1.77
C ARG A 96 1.15 -16.92 2.92
N SER A 97 0.97 -16.03 3.90
CA SER A 97 0.17 -16.30 5.11
C SER A 97 -1.31 -16.57 4.80
N THR A 98 -1.81 -16.00 3.71
CA THR A 98 -3.17 -16.25 3.19
C THR A 98 -3.43 -17.69 2.69
N THR A 99 -2.47 -18.61 2.80
CA THR A 99 -2.69 -20.05 2.52
C THR A 99 -3.14 -20.87 3.72
N TYR A 100 -3.15 -20.31 4.93
CA TYR A 100 -3.48 -21.05 6.17
C TYR A 100 -4.52 -20.28 7.01
N TYR A 101 -5.53 -21.00 7.54
CA TYR A 101 -6.62 -20.63 8.46
C TYR A 101 -7.31 -19.26 8.28
N ASN A 102 -8.65 -19.25 8.24
CA ASN A 102 -9.49 -18.03 8.17
C ASN A 102 -9.21 -17.09 6.96
N ARG A 103 -8.75 -17.67 5.85
CA ARG A 103 -8.42 -16.99 4.59
C ARG A 103 -9.49 -16.00 4.10
N ARG A 104 -10.77 -16.36 4.23
CA ARG A 104 -11.88 -15.48 3.80
C ARG A 104 -11.91 -14.18 4.59
N GLN A 105 -11.76 -14.24 5.91
CA GLN A 105 -11.74 -13.06 6.76
C GLN A 105 -10.55 -12.16 6.41
N ILE A 106 -9.35 -12.74 6.33
CA ILE A 106 -8.13 -11.98 5.98
C ILE A 106 -8.30 -11.26 4.64
N ILE A 107 -8.89 -11.92 3.63
CA ILE A 107 -9.15 -11.29 2.33
C ILE A 107 -10.14 -10.12 2.46
N ILE A 108 -11.19 -10.25 3.28
CA ILE A 108 -12.14 -9.16 3.54
C ILE A 108 -11.41 -7.97 4.18
N GLU A 109 -10.52 -8.22 5.12
CA GLU A 109 -9.73 -7.17 5.78
C GLU A 109 -8.73 -6.49 4.84
N LEU A 110 -8.01 -7.26 4.01
CA LEU A 110 -7.06 -6.73 3.03
C LEU A 110 -7.74 -5.85 1.96
N LYS A 111 -9.03 -6.06 1.70
CA LYS A 111 -9.82 -5.21 0.79
C LYS A 111 -10.11 -3.80 1.36
N LYS A 112 -9.79 -3.51 2.62
CA LYS A 112 -9.87 -2.16 3.19
C LYS A 112 -8.70 -1.27 2.75
N ILE A 113 -7.63 -1.86 2.24
CA ILE A 113 -6.45 -1.15 1.76
C ILE A 113 -6.77 -0.49 0.42
N LYS A 114 -6.65 0.84 0.39
CA LYS A 114 -6.88 1.68 -0.80
C LYS A 114 -5.59 2.10 -1.49
N GLN A 115 -4.51 2.23 -0.73
CA GLN A 115 -3.19 2.51 -1.26
C GLN A 115 -2.19 1.47 -0.76
N LEU A 116 -1.42 0.91 -1.69
CA LEU A 116 -0.30 0.03 -1.39
C LEU A 116 0.94 0.55 -2.10
N GLU A 117 1.97 0.76 -1.31
CA GLU A 117 3.29 1.12 -1.74
C GLU A 117 4.23 -0.02 -1.34
N ILE A 118 4.94 -0.55 -2.33
CA ILE A 118 5.83 -1.68 -2.17
C ILE A 118 7.25 -1.18 -2.37
N ASP A 119 8.02 -1.15 -1.29
CA ASP A 119 9.45 -0.87 -1.36
C ASP A 119 10.25 -2.16 -1.54
N SER A 120 10.95 -2.28 -2.67
CA SER A 120 11.78 -3.45 -2.95
C SER A 120 13.21 -3.06 -3.22
N TRP A 121 14.09 -3.36 -2.28
CA TRP A 121 15.53 -3.29 -2.49
C TRP A 121 16.07 -4.53 -3.22
N ARG A 122 15.23 -5.56 -3.43
CA ARG A 122 15.63 -6.79 -4.12
C ARG A 122 15.73 -6.55 -5.61
N VAL A 123 16.80 -7.08 -6.21
CA VAL A 123 16.96 -7.12 -7.66
C VAL A 123 15.83 -7.94 -8.31
N GLU A 124 15.37 -9.01 -7.65
CA GLU A 124 14.31 -9.89 -8.14
C GLU A 124 12.95 -9.18 -8.17
N GLY A 125 12.42 -9.01 -9.39
CA GLY A 125 11.12 -8.39 -9.58
C GLY A 125 9.94 -9.29 -9.21
N LEU A 126 8.74 -8.69 -9.12
CA LEU A 126 7.50 -9.43 -8.91
C LEU A 126 7.20 -10.40 -10.06
N THR A 127 6.99 -11.66 -9.71
CA THR A 127 6.54 -12.70 -10.65
C THR A 127 5.07 -12.50 -11.03
N LYS A 128 4.66 -13.04 -12.18
CA LYS A 128 3.25 -13.08 -12.61
C LYS A 128 2.33 -13.73 -11.55
N LYS A 129 2.82 -14.76 -10.85
CA LYS A 129 2.06 -15.44 -9.77
C LYS A 129 1.85 -14.52 -8.57
N GLN A 130 2.87 -13.77 -8.17
CA GLN A 130 2.77 -12.79 -7.08
C GLN A 130 1.81 -11.65 -7.47
N ILE A 131 1.89 -11.12 -8.69
CA ILE A 131 0.98 -10.07 -9.17
C ILE A 131 -0.48 -10.54 -9.15
N ARG A 132 -0.76 -11.76 -9.64
CA ARG A 132 -2.11 -12.33 -9.54
C ARG A 132 -2.62 -12.39 -8.10
N LYS A 133 -1.76 -12.74 -7.14
CA LYS A 133 -2.12 -12.72 -5.72
C LYS A 133 -2.35 -11.31 -5.20
N ILE A 134 -1.52 -10.34 -5.59
CA ILE A 134 -1.73 -8.92 -5.24
C ILE A 134 -3.11 -8.48 -5.72
N CYS A 135 -3.44 -8.71 -7.00
CA CYS A 135 -4.74 -8.33 -7.55
C CYS A 135 -5.93 -9.01 -6.85
N TYR A 136 -5.74 -10.23 -6.37
CA TYR A 136 -6.78 -10.99 -5.66
C TYR A 136 -6.98 -10.53 -4.22
N LEU A 137 -5.89 -10.29 -3.49
CA LEU A 137 -5.92 -9.93 -2.07
C LEU A 137 -6.25 -8.45 -1.85
N PHE A 138 -5.69 -7.58 -2.68
CA PHE A 138 -5.87 -6.13 -2.61
C PHE A 138 -6.78 -5.65 -3.74
N SER A 139 -7.92 -6.32 -3.94
CA SER A 139 -8.78 -6.07 -5.11
C SER A 139 -9.41 -4.67 -5.16
N ASN A 140 -9.40 -3.96 -4.03
CA ASN A 140 -10.02 -2.65 -3.83
C ASN A 140 -9.02 -1.49 -3.85
N ILE A 141 -7.77 -1.76 -4.22
CA ILE A 141 -6.74 -0.74 -4.36
C ILE A 141 -7.13 0.27 -5.42
N GLU A 142 -6.92 1.53 -5.06
CA GLU A 142 -7.06 2.70 -5.92
C GLU A 142 -5.68 3.18 -6.35
N GLN A 143 -4.70 3.13 -5.44
CA GLN A 143 -3.33 3.55 -5.71
C GLN A 143 -2.34 2.42 -5.46
N LEU A 144 -1.51 2.12 -6.46
CA LEU A 144 -0.44 1.13 -6.36
C LEU A 144 0.90 1.74 -6.75
N ILE A 145 1.85 1.74 -5.82
CA ILE A 145 3.21 2.22 -6.06
C ILE A 145 4.16 1.04 -5.87
N ILE A 146 4.97 0.74 -6.89
CA ILE A 146 5.96 -0.34 -6.86
C ILE A 146 7.33 0.28 -7.04
N LYS A 147 8.08 0.45 -5.95
CA LYS A 147 9.46 0.94 -5.99
C LYS A 147 10.39 -0.24 -6.27
N ARG A 148 11.21 -0.12 -7.32
CA ARG A 148 12.42 -0.95 -7.56
C ARG A 148 12.18 -2.48 -7.65
N ALA A 149 10.96 -2.92 -7.96
CA ALA A 149 10.57 -4.35 -7.97
C ALA A 149 10.04 -4.86 -9.32
N PHE A 150 10.19 -4.11 -10.42
CA PHE A 150 9.41 -4.38 -11.63
C PHE A 150 10.29 -4.59 -12.86
N ARG A 151 10.53 -5.86 -13.21
CA ARG A 151 11.42 -6.25 -14.33
C ARG A 151 10.72 -6.37 -15.68
N SER A 152 9.39 -6.48 -15.73
CA SER A 152 8.69 -6.79 -16.99
C SER A 152 7.50 -5.90 -17.25
N LYS A 153 7.62 -5.02 -18.26
CA LYS A 153 6.51 -4.17 -18.76
C LYS A 153 5.25 -4.97 -19.10
N LYS A 154 5.38 -6.24 -19.51
CA LYS A 154 4.25 -7.14 -19.83
C LYS A 154 3.32 -7.40 -18.63
N LEU A 155 3.73 -7.06 -17.42
CA LEU A 155 2.93 -7.23 -16.21
C LEU A 155 2.07 -5.99 -15.88
N ILE A 156 2.33 -4.83 -16.51
CA ILE A 156 1.55 -3.60 -16.31
C ILE A 156 0.10 -3.78 -16.75
N PRO A 157 -0.20 -4.32 -17.96
CA PRO A 157 -1.58 -4.55 -18.37
C PRO A 157 -2.32 -5.48 -17.42
N LEU A 158 -1.63 -6.48 -16.85
CA LEU A 158 -2.22 -7.39 -15.88
C LEU A 158 -2.70 -6.66 -14.62
N LEU A 159 -1.91 -5.72 -14.09
CA LEU A 159 -2.30 -4.90 -12.94
C LEU A 159 -3.51 -4.03 -13.28
N ILE A 160 -3.44 -3.33 -14.41
CA ILE A 160 -4.50 -2.42 -14.87
C ILE A 160 -5.82 -3.17 -15.06
N CYS A 161 -5.81 -4.28 -15.81
CA CYS A 161 -7.03 -5.03 -16.10
C CYS A 161 -7.61 -5.75 -14.89
N LYS A 162 -6.79 -6.17 -13.91
CA LYS A 162 -7.27 -6.98 -12.77
C LYS A 162 -7.64 -6.16 -11.54
N LEU A 163 -7.11 -4.96 -11.38
CA LEU A 163 -7.46 -4.07 -10.27
C LEU A 163 -8.58 -3.13 -10.73
N LYS A 164 -9.83 -3.48 -10.44
CA LYS A 164 -11.02 -2.73 -10.91
C LYS A 164 -10.96 -1.25 -10.54
N TYR A 165 -10.61 -0.95 -9.29
CA TYR A 165 -10.66 0.40 -8.72
C TYR A 165 -9.37 1.20 -8.87
N LEU A 166 -8.35 0.63 -9.51
CA LEU A 166 -7.06 1.31 -9.70
C LEU A 166 -7.25 2.60 -10.51
N SER A 167 -6.98 3.73 -9.86
CA SER A 167 -6.96 5.10 -10.41
C SER A 167 -5.55 5.64 -10.55
N PHE A 168 -4.57 5.08 -9.82
CA PHE A 168 -3.16 5.45 -9.94
C PHE A 168 -2.23 4.25 -9.85
N LEU A 169 -1.26 4.17 -10.76
CA LEU A 169 -0.18 3.19 -10.72
C LEU A 169 1.16 3.88 -11.00
N SER A 170 2.11 3.72 -10.08
CA SER A 170 3.51 4.13 -10.26
C SER A 170 4.42 2.91 -10.17
N ILE A 171 5.36 2.79 -11.10
CA ILE A 171 6.33 1.70 -11.18
C ILE A 171 7.71 2.29 -11.38
N HIS A 172 8.63 2.02 -10.46
CA HIS A 172 10.03 2.44 -10.55
C HIS A 172 10.91 1.28 -11.02
N TYR A 173 11.81 1.58 -11.96
CA TYR A 173 12.75 0.64 -12.56
C TYR A 173 14.15 0.80 -11.95
N LEU A 174 14.87 -0.32 -11.79
CA LEU A 174 16.23 -0.35 -11.22
C LEU A 174 17.29 0.01 -12.27
N GLU A 175 17.11 -0.45 -13.49
CA GLU A 175 17.99 -0.15 -14.61
C GLU A 175 17.29 0.87 -15.51
N SER A 176 18.07 1.66 -16.24
CA SER A 176 17.62 2.30 -17.48
C SER A 176 17.20 1.17 -18.40
N ALA A 177 15.95 0.71 -18.26
CA ALA A 177 15.39 -0.29 -19.13
C ALA A 177 15.67 0.18 -20.57
N PRO A 178 15.97 -0.72 -21.51
CA PRO A 178 16.19 -0.39 -22.92
C PRO A 178 14.87 0.02 -23.58
N ILE A 179 14.22 1.03 -23.02
CA ILE A 179 12.96 1.64 -23.43
C ILE A 179 13.27 3.06 -23.93
N THR A 180 14.55 3.33 -24.23
CA THR A 180 15.00 4.53 -24.93
C THR A 180 14.46 4.65 -26.38
N GLU A 181 13.72 3.66 -26.90
CA GLU A 181 13.21 3.69 -28.29
C GLU A 181 11.69 3.60 -28.45
N ILE A 182 10.91 3.49 -27.37
CA ILE A 182 9.45 3.58 -27.49
C ILE A 182 9.06 5.01 -27.15
N SER A 183 8.76 5.81 -28.18
CA SER A 183 8.14 7.11 -27.97
C SER A 183 6.91 6.97 -27.06
N ASN A 184 6.62 7.97 -26.24
CA ASN A 184 5.49 7.95 -25.30
C ASN A 184 4.16 7.58 -26.00
N SER A 185 3.98 7.96 -27.27
CA SER A 185 2.83 7.60 -28.09
C SER A 185 2.73 6.10 -28.37
N ASN A 186 3.85 5.45 -28.71
CA ASN A 186 3.90 4.01 -29.00
C ASN A 186 3.63 3.17 -27.75
N PHE A 187 4.07 3.62 -26.57
CA PHE A 187 3.78 2.92 -25.32
C PHE A 187 2.32 3.05 -24.91
N ARG A 188 1.73 4.24 -25.06
CA ARG A 188 0.31 4.48 -24.76
C ARG A 188 -0.57 3.57 -25.61
N GLN A 189 -0.33 3.52 -26.92
CA GLN A 189 -1.08 2.65 -27.82
C GLN A 189 -0.91 1.18 -27.45
N TRP A 190 0.33 0.74 -27.24
CA TRP A 190 0.61 -0.62 -26.80
C TRP A 190 -0.16 -0.98 -25.51
N LEU A 191 -0.23 -0.06 -24.55
CA LEU A 191 -0.95 -0.29 -23.30
C LEU A 191 -2.46 -0.44 -23.51
N ILE A 192 -3.06 0.36 -24.40
CA ILE A 192 -4.47 0.25 -24.81
C ILE A 192 -4.71 -1.12 -25.44
N ASP A 193 -3.90 -1.51 -26.44
CA ASP A 193 -4.04 -2.78 -27.16
C ASP A 193 -3.96 -3.99 -26.22
N GLN A 194 -3.08 -3.92 -25.21
CA GLN A 194 -2.94 -4.98 -24.21
C GLN A 194 -4.05 -4.96 -23.15
N SER A 195 -4.64 -3.79 -22.86
CA SER A 195 -5.61 -3.63 -21.77
C SER A 195 -7.06 -3.86 -22.22
N ARG A 196 -7.29 -3.92 -23.54
CA ARG A 196 -8.50 -4.34 -24.30
C ARG A 196 -9.83 -3.67 -23.99
N THR A 197 -10.08 -3.17 -22.78
CA THR A 197 -11.37 -2.59 -22.38
C THR A 197 -11.30 -1.54 -21.28
N LYS A 198 -10.30 -1.58 -20.39
CA LYS A 198 -10.27 -0.67 -19.23
C LYS A 198 -9.77 0.73 -19.57
N LEU A 199 -8.87 0.84 -20.53
CA LEU A 199 -8.29 2.11 -20.93
C LEU A 199 -8.95 2.57 -22.22
N ASN A 200 -9.64 3.72 -22.15
CA ASN A 200 -10.05 4.48 -23.32
C ASN A 200 -9.01 5.57 -23.59
N GLU A 201 -8.74 5.89 -24.84
CA GLU A 201 -7.75 6.88 -25.26
C GLU A 201 -7.87 8.21 -24.51
N ASN A 202 -9.07 8.63 -24.08
CA ASN A 202 -9.27 9.92 -23.41
C ASN A 202 -9.29 9.88 -21.87
N ASN A 203 -9.31 8.70 -21.24
CA ASN A 203 -9.61 8.56 -19.80
C ASN A 203 -8.38 8.20 -18.95
N PHE A 204 -7.18 8.37 -19.48
CA PHE A 204 -5.97 8.14 -18.70
C PHE A 204 -4.80 9.00 -19.17
N ILE A 205 -3.94 9.33 -18.22
CA ILE A 205 -2.66 10.00 -18.46
C ILE A 205 -1.58 9.01 -18.12
N CYS A 206 -0.73 8.66 -19.09
CA CYS A 206 0.49 7.91 -18.84
C CYS A 206 1.72 8.75 -19.16
N LYS A 207 2.73 8.68 -18.30
CA LYS A 207 4.01 9.34 -18.53
C LYS A 207 5.14 8.41 -18.13
N TRP A 208 6.22 8.53 -18.88
CA TRP A 208 7.46 7.81 -18.65
C TRP A 208 8.55 8.83 -18.33
N SER A 209 9.36 8.55 -17.31
CA SER A 209 10.63 9.20 -17.02
C SER A 209 11.73 8.14 -16.96
N GLU A 210 13.00 8.55 -16.94
CA GLU A 210 14.16 7.65 -17.05
C GLU A 210 14.09 6.38 -16.18
N ARG A 211 13.48 6.47 -14.99
CA ARG A 211 13.40 5.36 -14.02
C ARG A 211 12.00 5.14 -13.47
N GLN A 212 10.97 5.77 -14.03
CA GLN A 212 9.63 5.69 -13.49
C GLN A 212 8.58 5.73 -14.58
N PHE A 213 7.62 4.83 -14.47
CA PHE A 213 6.37 4.86 -15.20
C PHE A 213 5.26 5.25 -14.24
N TYR A 214 4.37 6.13 -14.65
CA TYR A 214 3.13 6.34 -13.94
C TYR A 214 1.94 6.47 -14.89
N ILE A 215 0.79 6.01 -14.40
CA ILE A 215 -0.50 6.14 -15.06
C ILE A 215 -1.55 6.60 -14.05
N TRP A 216 -2.28 7.64 -14.43
CA TRP A 216 -3.54 8.08 -13.82
C TRP A 216 -4.70 7.62 -14.70
N ILE A 217 -5.70 6.99 -14.10
CA ILE A 217 -6.90 6.48 -14.76
C ILE A 217 -8.09 7.19 -14.10
N ASP A 218 -8.88 7.87 -14.92
CA ASP A 218 -10.10 8.58 -14.49
C ASP A 218 -11.27 7.61 -14.25
#